data_AF-A0A5A5RIX6-F1
#
_entry.id   AF-A0A5A5RIX6-F1
#
_cell.length_a   1.000
_cell.length_b   1.000
_cell.length_c   1.000
_cell.angle_alpha   90.00
_cell.angle_beta   90.00
_cell.angle_gamma   90.00
#
_symmetry.space_group_name_H-M   'P 1'
#
loop_
_entity.id
_entity.type
_entity.pdbx_description
1 polymer ?
#
loop_
_entity_poly.entity_id
_entity_poly.type
_entity_poly.pdbx_seq_one_letter_code
_entity_poly.pdbx_strand_id
1 'polypeptide(L)'
;MPDNQSRGMLETFLAYLVPDNNLWQYTQNKVIEAKQQGATYRDYHRDKANIHTYLAWQDPPGKQLHDAVKQKILNRSHPQSAIFLRWLQELYEI
;
A
#
# COMPACT_ATOMS: atom_id res chain seq x y z
N MET A 1 -11.55 -4.39 4.80
CA MET A 1 -10.79 -3.22 4.35
C MET A 1 -10.88 -3.14 2.84
N PRO A 2 -11.32 -2.00 2.27
CA PRO A 2 -11.64 -0.74 2.98
C PRO A 2 -13.02 -0.75 3.66
N ASP A 3 -13.84 -1.77 3.44
CA ASP A 3 -15.26 -1.91 3.80
C ASP A 3 -15.54 -2.77 5.06
N ASN A 4 -14.50 -3.13 5.82
CA ASN A 4 -14.58 -4.12 6.92
C ASN A 4 -15.19 -5.51 6.58
N GLN A 5 -15.43 -5.81 5.31
CA GLN A 5 -15.89 -7.11 4.84
C GLN A 5 -14.77 -7.87 4.12
N SER A 6 -13.96 -7.13 3.38
CA SER A 6 -12.78 -7.64 2.70
C SER A 6 -11.64 -7.85 3.71
N ARG A 7 -10.95 -9.00 3.68
CA ARG A 7 -9.72 -9.18 4.47
C ARG A 7 -8.63 -8.26 3.93
N GLY A 8 -7.86 -7.62 4.81
CA GLY A 8 -6.75 -6.77 4.41
C GLY A 8 -6.03 -6.14 5.59
N MET A 9 -4.76 -5.81 5.40
CA MET A 9 -3.96 -5.04 6.36
C MET A 9 -4.01 -3.56 6.00
N LEU A 10 -3.49 -2.69 6.89
CA LEU A 10 -3.30 -1.28 6.58
C LEU A 10 -2.49 -1.09 5.29
N GLU A 11 -1.48 -1.94 5.06
CA GLU A 11 -0.66 -1.94 3.86
C GLU A 11 -1.45 -2.26 2.59
N THR A 12 -2.46 -3.15 2.66
CA THR A 12 -3.38 -3.41 1.55
C THR A 12 -4.16 -2.15 1.19
N PHE A 13 -4.63 -1.39 2.20
CA PHE A 13 -5.29 -0.11 1.95
C PHE A 13 -4.33 0.92 1.33
N LEU A 14 -3.14 1.07 1.91
CA LEU A 14 -2.16 2.04 1.42
C LEU A 14 -1.64 1.71 0.02
N ALA A 15 -1.59 0.42 -0.35
CA ALA A 15 -1.25 -0.02 -1.69
C ALA A 15 -2.25 0.49 -2.75
N TYR A 16 -3.54 0.62 -2.41
CA TYR A 16 -4.54 1.25 -3.29
C TYR A 16 -4.31 2.75 -3.50
N LEU A 17 -3.54 3.39 -2.63
CA LEU A 17 -3.21 4.80 -2.77
C LEU A 17 -1.92 5.01 -3.56
N VAL A 18 -1.17 3.95 -3.88
CA VAL A 18 0.00 4.08 -4.75
C VAL A 18 -0.51 4.37 -6.16
N PRO A 19 -0.06 5.46 -6.82
CA PRO A 19 -0.47 5.74 -8.19
C PRO A 19 -0.11 4.56 -9.10
N ASP A 20 -1.05 4.18 -9.97
CA ASP A 20 -0.79 3.15 -10.98
C ASP A 20 0.21 3.70 -11.99
N ASN A 21 1.48 3.36 -11.77
CA ASN A 21 2.61 3.81 -12.56
C ASN A 21 3.54 2.63 -12.85
N ASN A 22 4.43 2.82 -13.83
CA ASN A 22 5.37 1.78 -14.24
C ASN A 22 6.25 1.29 -13.08
N LEU A 23 6.59 2.18 -12.13
CA LEU A 23 7.43 1.82 -10.98
C LEU A 23 6.70 0.91 -9.99
N TRP A 24 5.41 1.12 -9.75
CA TRP A 24 4.59 0.28 -8.88
C TRP A 24 4.42 -1.13 -9.46
N GLN A 25 4.12 -1.22 -10.76
CA GLN A 25 4.04 -2.51 -11.46
C GLN A 25 5.40 -3.23 -11.45
N TYR A 26 6.49 -2.49 -11.72
CA TYR A 26 7.85 -3.02 -11.62
C TYR A 26 8.17 -3.54 -10.22
N THR A 27 7.78 -2.81 -9.18
CA THR A 27 7.98 -3.22 -7.77
C THR A 27 7.29 -4.55 -7.50
N GLN A 28 6.02 -4.68 -7.89
CA GLN A 28 5.25 -5.90 -7.68
C GLN A 28 5.91 -7.12 -8.35
N ASN A 29 6.41 -6.94 -9.58
CA ASN A 29 7.15 -7.99 -10.28
C ASN A 29 8.43 -8.36 -9.53
N LYS A 30 9.19 -7.38 -9.03
CA LYS A 30 10.41 -7.64 -8.24
C LYS A 30 10.13 -8.31 -6.90
N VAL A 31 9.01 -8.02 -6.26
CA VAL A 31 8.60 -8.73 -5.05
C VAL A 31 8.27 -10.21 -5.34
N ILE A 32 7.60 -10.50 -6.45
CA ILE A 32 7.35 -11.88 -6.90
C ILE A 32 8.67 -12.60 -7.20
N GLU A 33 9.57 -11.98 -7.96
CA GLU A 33 10.90 -12.54 -8.24
C GLU A 33 11.67 -12.80 -6.93
N ALA A 34 11.67 -11.84 -5.99
CA ALA A 34 12.35 -11.99 -4.70
C ALA A 34 11.81 -13.18 -3.90
N LYS A 35 10.50 -13.45 -3.98
CA LYS A 35 9.90 -14.65 -3.37
C LYS A 35 10.48 -15.94 -3.93
N GLN A 36 10.66 -16.00 -5.24
CA GLN A 36 11.27 -17.15 -5.93
C GLN A 36 12.76 -17.30 -5.56
N GLN A 37 13.44 -16.20 -5.22
CA GLN A 37 14.83 -16.18 -4.75
C GLN A 37 14.99 -16.43 -3.24
N GLY A 38 13.92 -16.77 -2.52
CA GLY A 38 13.98 -17.15 -1.11
C GLY A 38 13.55 -16.06 -0.12
N ALA A 39 12.88 -14.99 -0.56
CA ALA A 39 12.31 -14.04 0.38
C ALA A 39 11.32 -14.71 1.36
N THR A 40 11.47 -14.39 2.64
CA THR A 40 10.85 -15.12 3.76
C THR A 40 9.46 -14.62 4.15
N TYR A 41 8.94 -13.58 3.49
CA TYR A 41 7.62 -13.04 3.80
C TYR A 41 6.52 -14.07 3.46
N ARG A 42 5.46 -14.15 4.26
CA ARG A 42 4.33 -15.07 4.02
C ARG A 42 3.46 -14.56 2.87
N ASP A 43 2.75 -15.42 2.16
CA ASP A 43 1.99 -15.00 0.96
C ASP A 43 0.94 -13.93 1.27
N TYR A 44 0.29 -14.02 2.43
CA TYR A 44 -0.66 -13.01 2.90
C TYR A 44 0.00 -11.68 3.34
N HIS A 45 1.34 -11.61 3.40
CA HIS A 45 2.11 -10.37 3.60
C HIS A 45 2.60 -9.76 2.27
N ARG A 46 2.14 -10.25 1.11
CA ARG A 46 2.59 -9.74 -0.20
C ARG A 46 2.37 -8.23 -0.36
N ASP A 47 1.23 -7.70 0.05
CA ASP A 47 0.94 -6.26 -0.05
C ASP A 47 1.92 -5.43 0.79
N LYS A 48 2.30 -5.96 1.97
CA LYS A 48 3.33 -5.37 2.83
C LYS A 48 4.69 -5.37 2.12
N ALA A 49 5.08 -6.49 1.50
CA ALA A 49 6.34 -6.53 0.74
C ALA A 49 6.34 -5.53 -0.44
N ASN A 50 5.23 -5.42 -1.17
CA ASN A 50 5.07 -4.47 -2.28
C ASN A 50 5.29 -3.03 -1.81
N ILE A 51 4.52 -2.57 -0.81
CA ILE A 51 4.55 -1.17 -0.41
C ILE A 51 5.89 -0.78 0.21
N HIS A 52 6.49 -1.63 1.05
CA HIS A 52 7.79 -1.32 1.65
C HIS A 52 8.91 -1.29 0.62
N THR A 53 8.88 -2.17 -0.39
CA THR A 53 9.86 -2.14 -1.48
C THR A 53 9.70 -0.87 -2.33
N TYR A 54 8.46 -0.49 -2.65
CA TYR A 54 8.20 0.74 -3.39
C TYR A 54 8.71 1.96 -2.64
N LEU A 55 8.46 2.04 -1.33
CA LEU A 55 8.93 3.12 -0.45
C LEU A 55 10.45 3.16 -0.31
N ALA A 56 11.13 2.01 -0.39
CA ALA A 56 12.58 1.94 -0.39
C ALA A 56 13.22 2.63 -1.62
N TRP A 57 12.46 2.79 -2.71
CA TRP A 57 12.92 3.44 -3.95
C TRP A 57 12.48 4.90 -4.11
N GLN A 58 11.74 5.45 -3.14
CA GLN A 58 11.32 6.87 -3.17
C GLN A 58 12.44 7.79 -2.65
N ASP A 59 12.28 9.11 -2.81
CA ASP A 59 13.19 10.11 -2.26
C ASP A 59 12.56 10.88 -1.08
N PRO A 60 13.20 10.90 0.10
CA PRO A 60 14.26 10.00 0.57
C PRO A 60 13.81 8.53 0.66
N PRO A 61 14.75 7.58 0.57
CA PRO A 61 14.46 6.15 0.56
C PRO A 61 13.96 5.65 1.91
N GLY A 62 13.07 4.66 1.87
CA GLY A 62 12.64 3.90 3.05
C GLY A 62 11.71 4.67 3.98
N LYS A 63 10.97 5.66 3.46
CA LYS A 63 9.98 6.42 4.24
C LYS A 63 9.03 5.50 4.98
N GLN A 64 8.68 5.90 6.20
CA GLN A 64 7.61 5.23 6.93
C GLN A 64 6.27 5.49 6.24
N LEU A 65 5.35 4.53 6.36
CA LEU A 65 4.03 4.59 5.73
C LEU A 65 3.27 5.88 6.09
N HIS A 66 3.35 6.31 7.35
CA HIS A 66 2.71 7.55 7.80
C HIS A 66 3.30 8.81 7.15
N ASP A 67 4.59 8.81 6.83
CA ASP A 67 5.25 9.92 6.14
C ASP A 67 4.93 9.90 4.64
N ALA A 68 4.84 8.72 4.03
CA ALA A 68 4.44 8.57 2.63
C ALA A 68 3.03 9.12 2.37
N VAL A 69 2.11 8.89 3.30
CA VAL A 69 0.76 9.48 3.26
C VAL A 69 0.83 11.01 3.33
N LYS A 70 1.67 11.59 4.19
CA LYS A 70 1.80 13.06 4.35
C LYS A 70 2.40 13.73 3.11
N GLN A 71 3.36 13.08 2.46
CA GLN A 71 4.18 13.67 1.39
C GLN A 71 3.59 13.56 -0.02
N LYS A 72 2.32 13.19 -0.18
CA LYS A 72 1.63 13.03 -1.48
C LYS A 72 2.29 12.02 -2.43
N ILE A 73 3.18 11.15 -1.92
CA ILE A 73 3.70 9.98 -2.67
C ILE A 73 2.55 9.02 -2.97
N LEU A 74 1.59 8.96 -2.06
CA LEU A 74 0.33 8.26 -2.23
C LEU A 74 -0.73 9.23 -2.76
N ASN A 75 -1.33 8.88 -3.89
CA ASN A 75 -2.38 9.66 -4.53
C ASN A 75 -3.67 9.53 -3.73
N ARG A 76 -4.02 10.60 -3.01
CA ARG A 76 -5.25 10.65 -2.19
C ARG A 76 -6.52 10.67 -3.02
N SER A 77 -6.45 10.97 -4.32
CA SER A 77 -7.61 11.08 -5.21
C SER A 77 -8.10 9.73 -5.77
N HIS A 78 -7.52 8.62 -5.32
CA HIS A 78 -7.98 7.30 -5.76
C HIS A 78 -9.39 7.01 -5.21
N PRO A 79 -10.36 6.52 -6.00
CA PRO A 79 -11.75 6.31 -5.54
C PRO A 79 -11.87 5.43 -4.28
N GLN A 80 -10.94 4.50 -4.10
CA GLN A 80 -10.87 3.59 -2.96
C GLN A 80 -10.47 4.31 -1.66
N SER A 81 -9.79 5.47 -1.74
CA SER A 81 -9.54 6.33 -0.59
C SER A 81 -10.84 6.87 -0.01
N ALA A 82 -11.79 7.25 -0.87
CA ALA A 82 -13.09 7.75 -0.48
C ALA A 82 -13.94 6.67 0.21
N ILE A 83 -13.87 5.43 -0.27
CA ILE A 83 -14.55 4.28 0.34
C ILE A 83 -14.02 4.03 1.76
N PHE A 84 -12.69 4.06 1.93
CA PHE A 84 -12.09 3.91 3.26
C PHE A 84 -12.39 5.08 4.20
N LEU A 85 -12.29 6.32 3.72
CA LEU A 85 -12.60 7.50 4.52
C LEU A 85 -14.06 7.48 4.96
N ARG A 86 -14.98 7.14 4.07
CA ARG A 86 -16.39 6.98 4.38
C ARG A 86 -16.63 5.93 5.45
N TRP A 87 -16.02 4.74 5.30
CA TRP A 87 -16.11 3.71 6.34
C TRP A 87 -15.57 4.20 7.69
N LEU A 88 -14.44 4.92 7.69
CA LEU A 88 -13.83 5.46 8.91
C LEU A 88 -14.72 6.49 9.59
N GLN A 89 -15.34 7.38 8.81
CA GLN A 89 -16.31 8.37 9.27
C GLN A 89 -17.56 7.70 9.85
N GLU A 90 -18.09 6.68 9.17
CA GLU A 90 -19.22 5.88 9.66
C GLU A 90 -18.87 5.13 10.96
N LEU A 91 -17.63 4.67 11.12
CA LEU A 91 -17.17 3.95 12.32
C LEU A 91 -17.05 4.86 13.55
N TYR A 92 -16.53 6.07 13.36
CA TYR A 92 -16.23 6.99 14.46
C TYR A 92 -17.24 8.13 14.61
N GLU A 93 -18.30 8.14 13.81
CA GLU A 93 -19.35 9.19 13.78
C GLU A 93 -18.78 10.61 13.57
N ILE A 94 -17.79 10.76 12.68
CA ILE A 94 -17.07 12.03 12.40
C ILE A 94 -17.42 12.57 11.00
#